data_AF-A0ABD2SC11-F1
#
_entry.id   AF-A0ABD2SC11-F1
#
_cell.length_a   1.000
_cell.length_b   1.000
_cell.length_c   1.000
_cell.angle_alpha   90.00
_cell.angle_beta   90.00
_cell.angle_gamma   90.00
#
_symmetry.space_group_name_H-M   'P 1'
#
loop_
_entity.id
_entity.type
_entity.pdbx_description
1 polymer ?
#
loop_
_entity_poly.entity_id
_entity_poly.type
_entity_poly.pdbx_seq_one_letter_code
_entity_poly.pdbx_strand_id
1 'polypeptide(L)'
;MEPKSDDGSSNIRVCLLDNDGRIEDNTISGPTSFSRTCLNGLNALSGFLILEGDNLQNLFGDHIQLQIFGLDGKQCFVIIISLIILPTVWLNNMSILSYISASGVLASIVLLASILWAALFDGIGFQTSQTHFINWKGMPTAISLYAFCYCAHPVFPTLYTSMINPKKFSKVMFVCFLLCTISYASMAIVGYLMFGPSVFSQITLNLPTNKISSKVAIYTTLVNPIAKYSLMIKPLENSIENQLPIHYKTRVCSILIRTALVISTVIVALAIPFFGYLMSLVGAFLSVTASILLPCLCFLKISGIYQRLGFEQVYIVGIVIMGIAIMLVGTYTSVLQIISHL
;
A
#
# COMPACT_ATOMS: atom_id res chain seq x y z
N MET A 1 51.29 -4.99 19.44
CA MET A 1 51.46 -5.72 18.16
C MET A 1 50.69 -7.01 18.32
N GLU A 2 49.48 -7.24 17.79
CA GLU A 2 48.68 -6.64 16.73
C GLU A 2 47.21 -7.11 16.94
N PRO A 3 46.18 -6.33 16.61
CA PRO A 3 44.78 -6.71 16.82
C PRO A 3 44.22 -7.54 15.66
N LYS A 4 43.45 -8.60 15.97
CA LYS A 4 42.68 -9.36 14.96
C LYS A 4 41.31 -8.71 14.79
N SER A 5 41.01 -8.36 13.55
CA SER A 5 39.83 -7.68 13.04
C SER A 5 38.52 -8.44 13.30
N ASP A 6 37.57 -7.79 13.98
CA ASP A 6 36.17 -8.18 14.00
C ASP A 6 35.51 -7.72 12.69
N ASP A 7 35.15 -8.68 11.84
CA ASP A 7 34.37 -8.47 10.62
C ASP A 7 32.87 -8.33 11.01
N GLY A 8 32.40 -7.08 10.97
CA GLY A 8 31.02 -6.70 11.27
C GLY A 8 30.06 -7.06 10.14
N SER A 9 29.68 -8.33 10.06
CA SER A 9 28.55 -8.80 9.26
C SER A 9 27.41 -9.26 10.18
N SER A 10 26.53 -8.33 10.54
CA SER A 10 25.33 -8.62 11.35
C SER A 10 24.25 -9.29 10.49
N ASN A 11 24.44 -10.57 10.15
CA ASN A 11 23.37 -11.44 9.71
C ASN A 11 22.70 -12.04 10.95
N ILE A 12 21.43 -11.69 11.20
CA ILE A 12 20.62 -12.34 12.23
C ILE A 12 20.32 -13.77 11.73
N ARG A 13 21.17 -14.74 12.13
CA ARG A 13 20.93 -16.17 11.93
C ARG A 13 20.00 -16.65 13.04
N VAL A 14 18.78 -17.04 12.68
CA VAL A 14 17.90 -17.79 13.59
C VAL A 14 18.23 -19.27 13.41
N CYS A 15 19.15 -19.78 14.22
CA CYS A 15 19.37 -21.23 14.31
C CYS A 15 18.23 -21.83 15.16
N LEU A 16 17.33 -22.57 14.54
CA LEU A 16 16.44 -23.49 15.26
C LEU A 16 17.15 -24.84 15.35
N LEU A 17 17.39 -25.30 16.57
CA LEU A 17 17.91 -26.64 16.84
C LEU A 17 16.74 -27.62 16.73
N ASP A 18 16.85 -28.58 15.81
CA ASP A 18 16.01 -29.77 15.83
C ASP A 18 16.46 -30.71 16.96
N ASN A 19 15.56 -31.57 17.43
CA ASN A 19 15.74 -32.47 18.58
C ASN A 19 16.84 -33.55 18.37
N ASP A 20 17.52 -33.54 17.22
CA ASP A 20 18.55 -34.48 16.80
C ASP A 20 19.91 -33.81 16.51
N GLY A 21 20.09 -32.54 16.90
CA GLY A 21 21.39 -31.86 16.87
C GLY A 21 21.96 -31.56 15.46
N ARG A 22 21.15 -31.68 14.40
CA ARG A 22 21.51 -31.19 13.06
C ARG A 22 21.05 -29.75 12.87
N ILE A 23 21.98 -28.92 12.38
CA ILE A 23 21.72 -27.56 11.92
C ILE A 23 20.97 -27.68 10.58
N GLU A 24 19.64 -27.55 10.60
CA GLU A 24 18.91 -27.24 9.37
C GLU A 24 19.10 -25.75 9.07
N ASP A 25 19.81 -25.47 7.98
CA ASP A 25 19.98 -24.14 7.41
C ASP A 25 18.68 -23.74 6.68
N ASN A 26 17.57 -23.63 7.41
CA ASN A 26 16.29 -23.21 6.86
C ASN A 26 16.28 -21.68 6.72
N THR A 27 16.96 -21.20 5.69
CA THR A 27 16.72 -19.87 5.12
C THR A 27 15.31 -19.86 4.53
N ILE A 28 14.32 -19.52 5.36
CA ILE A 28 12.96 -19.21 4.92
C ILE A 28 12.98 -17.81 4.29
N SER A 29 13.74 -17.65 3.22
CA SER A 29 13.65 -16.54 2.28
C SER A 29 13.62 -17.14 0.88
N GLY A 30 12.61 -17.96 0.62
CA GLY A 30 12.39 -18.53 -0.70
C GLY A 30 12.17 -17.43 -1.75
N PRO A 31 12.58 -17.65 -3.01
CA PRO A 31 12.34 -16.72 -4.13
C PRO A 31 10.86 -16.36 -4.31
N THR A 32 9.95 -17.21 -3.82
CA THR A 32 8.50 -17.00 -3.83
C THR A 32 8.00 -15.91 -2.88
N SER A 33 8.63 -15.72 -1.70
CA SER A 33 8.26 -14.65 -0.75
C SER A 33 8.73 -13.28 -1.23
N PHE A 34 9.92 -13.25 -1.83
CA PHE A 34 10.52 -12.06 -2.43
C PHE A 34 9.67 -11.55 -3.61
N SER A 35 9.38 -12.42 -4.58
CA SER A 35 8.56 -12.08 -5.76
C SER A 35 7.19 -11.50 -5.37
N ARG A 36 6.54 -12.08 -4.36
CA ARG A 36 5.25 -11.60 -3.85
C ARG A 36 5.34 -10.22 -3.19
N THR A 37 6.40 -9.96 -2.43
CA THR A 37 6.63 -8.65 -1.80
C THR A 37 6.87 -7.57 -2.85
N CYS A 38 7.66 -7.88 -3.88
CA CYS A 38 7.90 -6.99 -5.01
C CYS A 38 6.62 -6.68 -5.78
N LEU A 39 5.83 -7.70 -6.10
CA LEU A 39 4.58 -7.54 -6.81
C LEU A 39 3.57 -6.71 -5.99
N ASN A 40 3.50 -6.91 -4.67
CA ASN A 40 2.66 -6.12 -3.77
C ASN A 40 3.03 -4.64 -3.77
N GLY A 41 4.33 -4.36 -3.58
CA GLY A 41 4.85 -3.00 -3.59
C GLY A 41 4.60 -2.30 -4.92
N LEU A 42 4.91 -2.95 -6.04
CA LEU A 42 4.74 -2.38 -7.39
C LEU A 42 3.29 -1.99 -7.67
N ASN A 43 2.34 -2.91 -7.48
CA ASN A 43 0.94 -2.64 -7.80
C ASN A 43 0.33 -1.56 -6.89
N ALA A 44 0.71 -1.54 -5.60
CA ALA A 44 0.28 -0.49 -4.68
C ALA A 44 0.86 0.88 -5.06
N LEU A 45 2.13 0.94 -5.49
CA LEU A 45 2.78 2.17 -5.99
C LEU A 45 2.11 2.66 -7.28
N SER A 46 1.78 1.76 -8.21
CA SER A 46 1.00 2.09 -9.41
C SER A 46 -0.35 2.70 -9.08
N GLY A 47 -1.03 2.21 -8.03
CA GLY A 47 -2.27 2.80 -7.53
C GLY A 47 -2.12 4.27 -7.16
N PHE A 48 -1.00 4.68 -6.56
CA PHE A 48 -0.73 6.10 -6.28
C PHE A 48 -0.59 6.94 -7.54
N LEU A 49 0.08 6.42 -8.57
CA LEU A 49 0.19 7.11 -9.86
C LEU A 49 -1.17 7.28 -10.54
N ILE A 50 -2.02 6.24 -10.52
CA ILE A 50 -3.38 6.32 -11.07
C ILE A 50 -4.21 7.35 -10.29
N LEU A 51 -4.14 7.33 -8.95
CA LEU A 51 -4.83 8.30 -8.08
C LEU A 51 -4.45 9.74 -8.48
N GLU A 52 -3.16 10.04 -8.60
CA GLU A 52 -2.70 11.39 -8.95
C GLU A 52 -3.07 11.77 -10.39
N GLY A 53 -2.95 10.84 -11.33
CA GLY A 53 -3.37 11.04 -12.72
C GLY A 53 -4.87 11.35 -12.85
N ASP A 54 -5.72 10.60 -12.15
CA ASP A 54 -7.17 10.82 -12.15
C ASP A 54 -7.55 12.18 -11.56
N ASN A 55 -6.92 12.58 -10.45
CA ASN A 55 -7.20 13.87 -9.81
C ASN A 55 -6.71 15.06 -10.64
N LEU A 56 -5.56 14.93 -11.32
CA LEU A 56 -5.08 15.96 -12.24
C LEU A 56 -5.96 16.08 -13.48
N GLN A 57 -6.40 14.95 -14.06
CA GLN A 57 -7.36 14.96 -15.17
C GLN A 57 -8.67 15.62 -14.74
N ASN A 58 -9.16 15.38 -13.52
CA ASN A 58 -10.37 16.03 -13.01
C ASN A 58 -10.22 17.55 -12.83
N LEU A 59 -9.01 18.04 -12.48
CA LEU A 59 -8.76 19.47 -12.30
C LEU A 59 -8.50 20.23 -13.59
N PHE A 60 -7.79 19.61 -14.54
CA PHE A 60 -7.22 20.29 -15.70
C PHE A 60 -7.72 19.74 -17.03
N GLY A 61 -8.46 18.63 -17.06
CA GLY A 61 -8.90 17.98 -18.29
C GLY A 61 -9.73 18.86 -19.22
N ASP A 62 -10.52 19.78 -18.64
CA ASP A 62 -11.33 20.74 -19.42
C ASP A 62 -10.51 21.90 -20.00
N HIS A 63 -9.33 22.18 -19.43
CA HIS A 63 -8.49 23.33 -19.81
C HIS A 63 -7.24 22.93 -20.61
N ILE A 64 -6.77 21.70 -20.43
CA ILE A 64 -5.53 21.19 -21.00
C ILE A 64 -5.83 19.85 -21.67
N GLN A 65 -6.20 19.90 -22.95
CA GLN A 65 -6.23 18.70 -23.80
C GLN A 65 -4.79 18.36 -24.22
N LEU A 66 -4.05 17.73 -23.29
CA LEU A 66 -2.75 17.15 -23.56
C LEU A 66 -2.93 15.85 -24.35
N GLN A 67 -2.99 15.95 -25.69
CA GLN A 67 -2.79 14.81 -26.58
C GLN A 67 -1.36 14.84 -27.10
N ILE A 68 -0.46 14.15 -26.40
CA ILE A 68 0.93 13.98 -26.82
C ILE A 68 1.11 12.53 -27.27
N PHE A 69 1.57 12.32 -28.51
CA PHE A 69 1.86 10.99 -29.09
C PHE A 69 0.70 9.98 -29.04
N GLY A 70 -0.56 10.43 -29.17
CA GLY A 70 -1.74 9.55 -29.17
C GLY A 70 -2.12 8.99 -27.80
N LEU A 71 -1.46 9.46 -26.72
CA LEU A 71 -1.83 9.13 -25.34
C LEU A 71 -2.99 10.02 -24.88
N ASP A 72 -3.89 9.42 -24.09
CA ASP A 72 -4.98 10.14 -23.45
C ASP A 72 -4.47 11.06 -22.33
N GLY A 73 -5.20 12.14 -22.01
CA GLY A 73 -4.77 13.17 -21.06
C GLY A 73 -4.40 12.59 -19.68
N LYS A 74 -5.18 11.60 -19.22
CA LYS A 74 -4.90 10.85 -17.99
C LYS A 74 -3.54 10.15 -18.03
N GLN A 75 -3.20 9.51 -19.14
CA GLN A 75 -1.93 8.79 -19.30
C GLN A 75 -0.75 9.76 -19.29
N CYS A 76 -0.91 10.94 -19.88
CA CYS A 76 0.09 12.01 -19.81
C CYS A 76 0.31 12.49 -18.37
N PHE A 77 -0.74 12.70 -17.58
CA PHE A 77 -0.62 13.10 -16.17
C PHE A 77 0.10 12.06 -15.31
N VAL A 78 -0.18 10.76 -15.52
CA VAL A 78 0.54 9.66 -14.86
C VAL A 78 2.05 9.72 -15.13
N ILE A 79 2.44 9.97 -16.39
CA ILE A 79 3.86 10.09 -16.79
C ILE A 79 4.51 11.32 -16.13
N ILE A 80 3.84 12.49 -16.17
CA ILE A 80 4.35 13.73 -15.58
C ILE A 80 4.59 13.56 -14.08
N ILE A 81 3.62 13.00 -13.36
CA ILE A 81 3.73 12.73 -11.92
C ILE A 81 4.88 11.77 -11.64
N SER A 82 5.02 10.70 -12.43
CA SER A 82 6.13 9.77 -12.28
C SER A 82 7.49 10.46 -12.43
N LEU A 83 7.62 11.43 -13.33
CA LEU A 83 8.85 12.21 -13.50
C LEU A 83 9.12 13.14 -12.30
N ILE A 84 8.07 13.67 -11.67
CA ILE A 84 8.17 14.48 -10.45
C ILE A 84 8.58 13.62 -9.24
N ILE A 85 8.06 12.40 -9.13
CA ILE A 85 8.38 11.46 -8.04
C ILE A 85 9.77 10.85 -8.21
N LEU A 86 10.24 10.63 -9.43
CA LEU A 86 11.54 10.02 -9.69
C LEU A 86 12.73 10.61 -8.88
N PRO A 87 12.93 11.94 -8.81
CA PRO A 87 14.01 12.51 -7.99
C PRO A 87 13.80 12.30 -6.49
N THR A 88 12.56 12.20 -5.99
CA THR A 88 12.31 11.96 -4.55
C THR A 88 12.70 10.55 -4.14
N VAL A 89 12.58 9.57 -5.04
CA VAL A 89 13.02 8.18 -4.83
C VAL A 89 14.54 8.06 -4.73
N TRP A 90 15.29 8.97 -5.35
CA TRP A 90 16.75 8.99 -5.23
C TRP A 90 17.25 9.50 -3.87
N LEU A 91 16.39 10.15 -3.08
CA LEU A 91 16.73 10.60 -1.73
C LEU A 91 16.91 9.39 -0.80
N ASN A 92 18.12 9.22 -0.27
CA ASN A 92 18.49 8.06 0.54
C ASN A 92 18.47 8.32 2.06
N ASN A 93 17.94 9.46 2.51
CA ASN A 93 18.03 9.87 3.91
C ASN A 93 16.71 9.66 4.66
N MET A 94 16.66 8.66 5.54
CA MET A 94 15.49 8.31 6.35
C MET A 94 14.98 9.46 7.23
N SER A 95 15.86 10.36 7.66
CA SER A 95 15.47 11.53 8.44
C SER A 95 14.68 12.53 7.60
N ILE A 96 15.01 12.71 6.31
CA ILE A 96 14.23 13.58 5.42
C ILE A 96 12.87 12.93 5.14
N LEU A 97 12.87 11.61 4.92
CA LEU A 97 11.64 10.85 4.69
C LEU A 97 10.70 10.88 5.91
N SER A 98 11.21 10.96 7.14
CA SER A 98 10.35 11.07 8.33
C SER A 98 9.65 12.43 8.43
N TYR A 99 10.33 13.54 8.09
CA TYR A 99 9.69 14.86 7.98
C TYR A 99 8.63 14.90 6.87
N ILE A 100 8.93 14.29 5.72
CA ILE A 100 8.00 14.15 4.60
C ILE A 100 6.78 13.27 5.00
N SER A 101 6.99 12.24 5.81
CA SER A 101 5.89 11.43 6.36
C SER A 101 5.01 12.23 7.31
N ALA A 102 5.61 13.06 8.17
CA ALA A 102 4.88 13.91 9.10
C ALA A 102 3.99 14.93 8.37
N SER A 103 4.48 15.52 7.27
CA SER A 103 3.65 16.38 6.42
C SER A 103 2.53 15.61 5.72
N GLY A 104 2.75 14.35 5.33
CA GLY A 104 1.71 13.46 4.78
C GLY A 104 0.59 13.15 5.79
N VAL A 105 0.92 13.01 7.08
CA VAL A 105 -0.10 12.87 8.15
C VAL A 105 -0.92 14.15 8.28
N LEU A 106 -0.27 15.31 8.31
CA LEU A 106 -0.95 16.60 8.34
C LEU A 106 -1.86 16.77 7.10
N ALA A 107 -1.37 16.43 5.91
CA ALA A 107 -2.15 16.41 4.68
C ALA A 107 -3.39 15.49 4.80
N SER A 108 -3.24 14.31 5.40
CA SER A 108 -4.39 13.40 5.59
C SER A 108 -5.45 14.00 6.53
N ILE A 109 -5.05 14.76 7.55
CA ILE A 109 -5.98 15.49 8.44
C ILE A 109 -6.66 16.64 7.68
N VAL A 110 -5.90 17.42 6.91
CA VAL A 110 -6.44 18.52 6.09
C VAL A 110 -7.44 17.98 5.06
N LEU A 111 -7.16 16.83 4.45
CA LEU A 111 -8.07 16.17 3.51
C LEU A 111 -9.41 15.83 4.18
N LEU A 112 -9.37 15.16 5.33
CA LEU A 112 -10.57 14.82 6.10
C LEU A 112 -11.35 16.08 6.50
N ALA A 113 -10.67 17.10 7.03
CA ALA A 113 -11.29 18.36 7.42
C ALA A 113 -11.92 19.08 6.23
N SER A 114 -11.26 19.07 5.06
CA SER A 114 -11.77 19.70 3.84
C SER A 114 -13.02 19.00 3.32
N ILE A 115 -13.06 17.67 3.38
CA ILE A 115 -14.24 16.89 2.96
C ILE A 115 -15.40 17.11 3.95
N LEU A 116 -15.13 17.11 5.25
CA LEU A 116 -16.13 17.44 6.27
C LEU A 116 -16.67 18.86 6.09
N TRP A 117 -15.81 19.83 5.80
CA TRP A 117 -16.21 21.19 5.51
C TRP A 117 -17.09 21.27 4.25
N ALA A 118 -16.69 20.57 3.19
CA ALA A 118 -17.46 20.52 1.94
C ALA A 118 -18.86 19.91 2.15
N ALA A 119 -18.96 18.89 3.03
CA ALA A 119 -20.23 18.28 3.41
C ALA A 119 -21.16 19.26 4.14
N LEU A 120 -20.63 20.00 5.12
CA LEU A 120 -21.43 20.81 6.04
C LEU A 120 -21.72 22.22 5.53
N PHE A 121 -20.79 22.85 4.83
CA PHE A 121 -20.83 24.29 4.53
C PHE A 121 -20.88 24.63 3.05
N ASP A 122 -20.40 23.77 2.15
CA ASP A 122 -20.41 24.07 0.71
C ASP A 122 -21.70 23.68 -0.02
N GLY A 123 -22.66 23.14 0.72
CA GLY A 123 -23.99 22.79 0.21
C GLY A 123 -24.05 21.48 -0.56
N ILE A 124 -23.01 20.64 -0.49
CA ILE A 124 -23.07 19.26 -1.01
C ILE A 124 -24.11 18.46 -0.18
N GLY A 125 -24.09 18.66 1.14
CA GLY A 125 -25.06 18.09 2.07
C GLY A 125 -24.93 16.58 2.24
N PHE A 126 -25.80 16.02 3.07
CA PHE A 126 -25.93 14.58 3.25
C PHE A 126 -27.21 14.08 2.57
N GLN A 127 -27.06 13.14 1.65
CA GLN A 127 -28.13 12.55 0.86
C GLN A 127 -28.71 11.32 1.57
N THR A 128 -29.29 11.52 2.77
CA THR A 128 -29.81 10.44 3.62
C THR A 128 -30.92 9.61 2.96
N SER A 129 -31.64 10.16 1.98
CA SER A 129 -32.75 9.47 1.30
C SER A 129 -32.32 8.41 0.28
N GLN A 130 -31.03 8.34 -0.10
CA GLN A 130 -30.52 7.39 -1.11
C GLN A 130 -29.53 6.36 -0.54
N THR A 131 -29.35 6.31 0.78
CA THR A 131 -28.39 5.40 1.41
C THR A 131 -28.93 3.97 1.49
N HIS A 132 -28.27 3.05 0.78
CA HIS A 132 -28.50 1.61 0.95
C HIS A 132 -27.57 1.06 2.02
N PHE A 133 -28.13 0.48 3.09
CA PHE A 133 -27.33 0.01 4.22
C PHE A 133 -26.40 -1.16 3.90
N ILE A 134 -26.79 -2.07 2.99
CA ILE A 134 -26.00 -3.26 2.66
C ILE A 134 -26.09 -3.55 1.15
N ASN A 135 -24.93 -3.70 0.50
CA ASN A 135 -24.82 -4.18 -0.87
C ASN A 135 -23.95 -5.45 -0.91
N TRP A 136 -24.60 -6.62 -0.99
CA TRP A 136 -23.92 -7.91 -1.02
C TRP A 136 -23.01 -8.11 -2.23
N LYS A 137 -23.33 -7.53 -3.39
CA LYS A 137 -22.52 -7.68 -4.61
C LYS A 137 -21.16 -7.00 -4.48
N GLY A 138 -21.08 -5.90 -3.73
CA GLY A 138 -19.84 -5.16 -3.50
C GLY A 138 -18.99 -5.68 -2.33
N MET A 139 -19.51 -6.63 -1.54
CA MET A 139 -18.81 -7.10 -0.32
C MET A 139 -17.42 -7.68 -0.60
N PRO A 140 -17.19 -8.52 -1.63
CA PRO A 140 -15.84 -9.02 -1.91
C PRO A 140 -14.84 -7.89 -2.17
N THR A 141 -15.19 -6.94 -3.05
CA THR A 141 -14.36 -5.78 -3.37
C THR A 141 -14.10 -4.92 -2.13
N ALA A 142 -15.12 -4.69 -1.29
CA ALA A 142 -14.97 -3.91 -0.06
C ALA A 142 -14.04 -4.59 0.96
N ILE A 143 -14.19 -5.91 1.17
CA ILE A 143 -13.31 -6.68 2.06
C ILE A 143 -11.87 -6.65 1.54
N SER A 144 -11.67 -6.77 0.23
CA SER A 144 -10.35 -6.71 -0.40
C SER A 144 -9.72 -5.33 -0.27
N LEU A 145 -10.46 -4.24 -0.52
CA LEU A 145 -9.99 -2.87 -0.29
C LEU A 145 -9.64 -2.63 1.19
N TYR A 146 -10.44 -3.18 2.11
CA TYR A 146 -10.12 -3.14 3.53
C TYR A 146 -8.81 -3.87 3.84
N ALA A 147 -8.60 -5.08 3.30
CA ALA A 147 -7.35 -5.82 3.46
C ALA A 147 -6.14 -5.04 2.92
N PHE A 148 -6.31 -4.32 1.80
CA PHE A 148 -5.28 -3.42 1.28
C PHE A 148 -4.96 -2.28 2.25
N CYS A 149 -5.97 -1.60 2.81
CA CYS A 149 -5.79 -0.45 3.71
C CYS A 149 -4.96 -0.76 4.98
N TYR A 150 -4.94 -2.01 5.43
CA TYR A 150 -4.18 -2.46 6.60
C TYR A 150 -2.88 -3.20 6.24
N CYS A 151 -2.48 -3.19 4.96
CA CYS A 151 -1.23 -3.79 4.53
C CYS A 151 -0.04 -2.88 4.87
N ALA A 152 0.62 -3.14 6.00
CA ALA A 152 1.84 -2.44 6.41
C ALA A 152 3.03 -3.39 6.69
N HIS A 153 2.82 -4.70 6.57
CA HIS A 153 3.80 -5.73 6.89
C HIS A 153 5.18 -5.55 6.19
N PRO A 154 5.27 -5.16 4.91
CA PRO A 154 6.58 -4.98 4.26
C PRO A 154 7.43 -3.86 4.86
N VAL A 155 6.82 -2.83 5.47
CA VAL A 155 7.55 -1.69 6.03
C VAL A 155 7.91 -1.89 7.51
N PHE A 156 7.27 -2.84 8.20
CA PHE A 156 7.49 -3.06 9.64
C PHE A 156 8.94 -3.34 10.03
N PRO A 157 9.71 -4.20 9.32
CA PRO A 157 11.10 -4.43 9.69
C PRO A 157 11.94 -3.15 9.62
N THR A 158 11.78 -2.36 8.55
CA THR A 158 12.49 -1.09 8.37
C THR A 158 12.09 -0.07 9.43
N LEU A 159 10.80 0.00 9.80
CA LEU A 159 10.34 0.86 10.89
C LEU A 159 10.91 0.41 12.24
N TYR A 160 10.89 -0.90 12.53
CA TYR A 160 11.38 -1.46 13.78
C TYR A 160 12.88 -1.18 13.99
N THR A 161 13.71 -1.42 12.97
CA THR A 161 15.16 -1.19 13.05
C THR A 161 15.52 0.29 13.09
N SER A 162 14.64 1.17 12.61
CA SER A 162 14.85 2.63 12.64
C SER A 162 14.38 3.29 13.94
N MET A 163 13.69 2.57 14.83
CA MET A 163 13.23 3.13 16.11
C MET A 163 14.37 3.23 17.13
N ILE A 164 14.50 4.39 17.77
CA ILE A 164 15.41 4.60 18.91
C ILE A 164 15.13 3.58 20.04
N ASN A 165 13.85 3.26 20.27
CA ASN A 165 13.41 2.33 21.32
C ASN A 165 12.50 1.22 20.73
N PRO A 166 13.06 0.12 20.19
CA PRO A 166 12.28 -0.94 19.54
C PRO A 166 11.27 -1.64 20.46
N LYS A 167 11.53 -1.64 21.79
CA LYS A 167 10.61 -2.18 22.81
C LYS A 167 9.22 -1.51 22.82
N LYS A 168 9.10 -0.30 22.29
CA LYS A 168 7.83 0.44 22.20
C LYS A 168 7.06 0.16 20.90
N PHE A 169 7.61 -0.61 19.96
CA PHE A 169 7.05 -0.84 18.62
C PHE A 169 5.58 -1.28 18.67
N SER A 170 5.25 -2.28 19.49
CA SER A 170 3.86 -2.78 19.60
C SER A 170 2.87 -1.70 20.05
N LYS A 171 3.24 -0.87 21.04
CA LYS A 171 2.39 0.26 21.50
C LYS A 171 2.20 1.30 20.40
N VAL A 172 3.28 1.62 19.67
CA VAL A 172 3.21 2.56 18.53
C VAL A 172 2.30 2.01 17.43
N MET A 173 2.45 0.74 17.05
CA MET A 173 1.60 0.11 16.04
C MET A 173 0.14 0.09 16.44
N PHE A 174 -0.19 -0.24 17.70
CA PHE A 174 -1.57 -0.21 18.18
C PHE A 174 -2.20 1.18 18.04
N VAL A 175 -1.50 2.23 18.47
CA VAL A 175 -1.98 3.62 18.35
C VAL A 175 -2.12 4.01 16.88
N CYS A 176 -1.14 3.68 16.03
CA CYS A 176 -1.19 3.96 14.59
C CYS A 176 -2.40 3.30 13.93
N PHE A 177 -2.62 2.01 14.17
CA PHE A 177 -3.76 1.30 13.59
C PHE A 177 -5.09 1.85 14.08
N LEU A 178 -5.22 2.17 15.36
CA LEU A 178 -6.43 2.79 15.91
C LEU A 178 -6.74 4.13 15.22
N LEU A 179 -5.73 5.00 15.07
CA LEU A 179 -5.88 6.28 14.37
C LEU A 179 -6.23 6.10 12.90
N CYS A 180 -5.62 5.13 12.21
CA CYS A 180 -5.97 4.79 10.83
C CYS A 180 -7.42 4.30 10.72
N THR A 181 -7.88 3.43 11.63
CA THR A 181 -9.25 2.92 11.63
C THR A 181 -10.26 4.05 11.80
N ILE A 182 -10.04 4.96 12.74
CA ILE A 182 -10.91 6.13 12.96
C ILE A 182 -10.95 7.01 11.71
N SER A 183 -9.77 7.27 11.11
CA SER A 183 -9.65 8.10 9.91
C SER A 183 -10.38 7.46 8.71
N TYR A 184 -10.19 6.17 8.46
CA TYR A 184 -10.87 5.45 7.38
C TYR A 184 -12.38 5.35 7.61
N ALA A 185 -12.81 5.05 8.83
CA ALA A 185 -14.24 5.01 9.17
C ALA A 185 -14.88 6.38 8.97
N SER A 186 -14.23 7.46 9.41
CA SER A 186 -14.74 8.83 9.23
C SER A 186 -14.87 9.19 7.74
N MET A 187 -13.86 8.90 6.93
CA MET A 187 -13.91 9.13 5.48
C MET A 187 -15.02 8.33 4.81
N ALA A 188 -15.14 7.04 5.16
CA ALA A 188 -16.14 6.15 4.57
C ALA A 188 -17.56 6.59 4.91
N ILE A 189 -17.82 6.93 6.18
CA ILE A 189 -19.14 7.39 6.63
C ILE A 189 -19.49 8.73 5.97
N VAL A 190 -18.62 9.73 6.07
CA VAL A 190 -18.88 11.06 5.50
C VAL A 190 -19.06 10.98 3.99
N GLY A 191 -18.16 10.27 3.30
CA GLY A 191 -18.21 10.12 1.86
C GLY A 191 -19.46 9.42 1.35
N TYR A 192 -19.85 8.33 2.00
CA TYR A 192 -21.07 7.62 1.61
C TYR A 192 -22.33 8.44 1.95
N LEU A 193 -22.34 9.21 3.05
CA LEU A 193 -23.45 10.11 3.35
C LEU A 193 -23.57 11.26 2.34
N MET A 194 -22.46 11.74 1.77
CA MET A 194 -22.46 12.82 0.77
C MET A 194 -22.94 12.36 -0.60
N PHE A 195 -22.47 11.21 -1.08
CA PHE A 195 -22.65 10.79 -2.49
C PHE A 195 -23.45 9.50 -2.67
N GLY A 196 -23.74 8.77 -1.59
CA GLY A 196 -24.53 7.55 -1.62
C GLY A 196 -23.99 6.51 -2.61
N PRO A 197 -24.88 5.84 -3.38
CA PRO A 197 -24.48 4.85 -4.39
C PRO A 197 -23.67 5.40 -5.56
N SER A 198 -23.68 6.73 -5.77
CA SER A 198 -22.99 7.39 -6.88
C SER A 198 -21.51 7.64 -6.60
N VAL A 199 -21.01 7.24 -5.43
CA VAL A 199 -19.62 7.46 -5.05
C VAL A 199 -18.64 6.74 -6.00
N PHE A 200 -17.76 7.51 -6.64
CA PHE A 200 -16.64 6.95 -7.39
C PHE A 200 -15.60 6.27 -6.48
N SER A 201 -14.72 5.45 -7.09
CA SER A 201 -13.62 4.76 -6.38
C SER A 201 -12.68 5.70 -5.61
N GLN A 202 -12.65 6.98 -6.00
CA GLN A 202 -11.95 8.05 -5.30
C GLN A 202 -12.95 9.14 -4.96
N ILE A 203 -13.08 9.47 -3.67
CA ILE A 203 -14.06 10.46 -3.24
C ILE A 203 -13.80 11.84 -3.83
N THR A 204 -12.53 12.18 -4.07
CA THR A 204 -12.11 13.47 -4.63
C THR A 204 -12.64 13.71 -6.05
N LEU A 205 -12.91 12.66 -6.82
CA LEU A 205 -13.51 12.76 -8.15
C LEU A 205 -15.00 13.12 -8.10
N ASN A 206 -15.65 12.93 -6.95
CA ASN A 206 -17.05 13.37 -6.76
C ASN A 206 -17.13 14.84 -6.32
N LEU A 207 -16.01 15.45 -5.90
CA LEU A 207 -16.02 16.80 -5.36
C LEU A 207 -16.11 17.84 -6.49
N PRO A 208 -17.00 18.84 -6.34
CA PRO A 208 -17.13 19.88 -7.35
C PRO A 208 -15.91 20.80 -7.34
N THR A 209 -15.30 21.03 -8.51
CA THR A 209 -14.03 21.77 -8.65
C THR A 209 -14.15 23.28 -8.47
N ASN A 210 -15.35 23.82 -8.34
CA ASN A 210 -15.61 25.25 -8.14
C ASN A 210 -15.49 25.72 -6.67
N LYS A 211 -15.50 24.81 -5.69
CA LYS A 211 -15.42 25.13 -4.26
C LYS A 211 -13.98 25.10 -3.75
N ILE A 212 -13.65 26.01 -2.82
CA ILE A 212 -12.30 26.13 -2.26
C ILE A 212 -11.94 24.88 -1.44
N SER A 213 -12.84 24.40 -0.59
CA SER A 213 -12.66 23.17 0.21
C SER A 213 -12.38 21.95 -0.67
N SER A 214 -13.14 21.78 -1.75
CA SER A 214 -12.94 20.72 -2.74
C SER A 214 -11.57 20.83 -3.40
N LYS A 215 -11.16 22.03 -3.83
CA LYS A 215 -9.82 22.23 -4.39
C LYS A 215 -8.73 21.89 -3.39
N VAL A 216 -8.85 22.32 -2.13
CA VAL A 216 -7.91 21.98 -1.07
C VAL A 216 -7.84 20.46 -0.86
N ALA A 217 -8.98 19.77 -0.82
CA ALA A 217 -9.04 18.31 -0.72
C ALA A 217 -8.31 17.62 -1.90
N ILE A 218 -8.57 18.06 -3.13
CA ILE A 218 -7.93 17.49 -4.33
C ILE A 218 -6.42 17.75 -4.31
N TYR A 219 -5.97 19.00 -4.10
CA TYR A 219 -4.53 19.31 -4.03
C TYR A 219 -3.82 18.57 -2.91
N THR A 220 -4.45 18.43 -1.75
CA THR A 220 -3.88 17.69 -0.61
C THR A 220 -3.74 16.20 -0.95
N THR A 221 -4.68 15.64 -1.72
CA THR A 221 -4.62 14.27 -2.23
C THR A 221 -3.50 14.06 -3.25
N LEU A 222 -3.08 15.12 -3.97
CA LEU A 222 -1.93 15.08 -4.88
C LEU A 222 -0.57 15.19 -4.16
N VAL A 223 -0.53 15.63 -2.91
CA VAL A 223 0.74 15.77 -2.16
C VAL A 223 1.05 14.51 -1.34
N ASN A 224 0.02 13.85 -0.82
CA ASN A 224 0.17 12.71 0.09
C ASN A 224 0.88 11.48 -0.54
N PRO A 225 0.60 11.10 -1.80
CA PRO A 225 1.21 9.92 -2.41
C PRO A 225 2.70 10.12 -2.68
N ILE A 226 3.16 11.34 -3.01
CA ILE A 226 4.59 11.66 -3.17
C ILE A 226 5.41 11.19 -1.96
N ALA A 227 4.94 11.50 -0.75
CA ALA A 227 5.57 11.08 0.50
C ALA A 227 5.54 9.56 0.72
N LYS A 228 4.35 8.96 0.50
CA LYS A 228 4.12 7.52 0.69
C LYS A 228 4.91 6.68 -0.32
N TYR A 229 5.06 7.17 -1.54
CA TYR A 229 5.75 6.50 -2.63
C TYR A 229 7.22 6.27 -2.27
N SER A 230 7.92 7.32 -1.82
CA SER A 230 9.32 7.23 -1.39
C SER A 230 9.55 6.28 -0.21
N LEU A 231 8.57 6.16 0.70
CA LEU A 231 8.65 5.23 1.84
C LEU A 231 8.39 3.79 1.43
N MET A 232 7.38 3.56 0.57
CA MET A 232 6.92 2.22 0.21
C MET A 232 7.82 1.54 -0.83
N ILE A 233 8.54 2.32 -1.64
CA ILE A 233 9.54 1.78 -2.57
C ILE A 233 10.81 1.29 -1.84
N LYS A 234 11.09 1.76 -0.61
CA LYS A 234 12.34 1.45 0.08
C LYS A 234 12.53 -0.03 0.44
N PRO A 235 11.55 -0.73 1.04
CA PRO A 235 11.69 -2.17 1.28
C PRO A 235 11.86 -2.96 -0.02
N LEU A 236 11.26 -2.48 -1.12
CA LEU A 236 11.40 -3.09 -2.45
C LEU A 236 12.82 -2.94 -2.99
N GLU A 237 13.38 -1.73 -2.94
CA GLU A 237 14.79 -1.46 -3.26
C GLU A 237 15.72 -2.35 -2.45
N ASN A 238 15.58 -2.33 -1.12
CA ASN A 238 16.45 -3.09 -0.22
C ASN A 238 16.36 -4.59 -0.50
N SER A 239 15.17 -5.09 -0.81
CA SER A 239 14.98 -6.51 -1.11
C SER A 239 15.69 -6.89 -2.42
N ILE A 240 15.66 -6.05 -3.46
CA ILE A 240 16.35 -6.30 -4.72
C ILE A 240 17.87 -6.15 -4.55
N GLU A 241 18.32 -5.08 -3.88
CA GLU A 241 19.75 -4.83 -3.63
C GLU A 241 20.40 -5.92 -2.76
N ASN A 242 19.65 -6.52 -1.84
CA ASN A 242 20.16 -7.63 -1.03
C ASN A 242 20.36 -8.92 -1.82
N GLN A 243 19.62 -9.12 -2.91
CA GLN A 243 19.80 -10.26 -3.82
C GLN A 243 20.98 -10.06 -4.78
N LEU A 244 21.50 -8.82 -4.89
CA LEU A 244 22.61 -8.53 -5.79
C LEU A 244 23.96 -8.91 -5.15
N PRO A 245 24.89 -9.50 -5.93
CA PRO A 245 26.26 -9.73 -5.47
C PRO A 245 26.93 -8.42 -5.06
N ILE A 246 27.81 -8.48 -4.06
CA ILE A 246 28.50 -7.31 -3.47
C ILE A 246 29.18 -6.44 -4.54
N HIS A 247 29.71 -7.06 -5.59
CA HIS A 247 30.37 -6.36 -6.70
C HIS A 247 29.45 -5.40 -7.48
N TYR A 248 28.14 -5.67 -7.51
CA TYR A 248 27.15 -4.84 -8.21
C TYR A 248 26.52 -3.77 -7.33
N LYS A 249 26.84 -3.69 -6.03
CA LYS A 249 26.30 -2.69 -5.08
C LYS A 249 26.93 -1.31 -5.25
N THR A 250 26.83 -0.75 -6.46
CA THR A 250 27.30 0.60 -6.78
C THR A 250 26.16 1.62 -6.72
N ARG A 251 26.50 2.90 -6.52
CA ARG A 251 25.51 4.00 -6.51
C ARG A 251 24.73 4.08 -7.83
N VAL A 252 25.39 3.80 -8.95
CA VAL A 252 24.76 3.78 -10.28
C VAL A 252 23.76 2.62 -10.40
N CYS A 253 24.13 1.43 -9.94
CA CYS A 253 23.21 0.29 -9.93
C CYS A 253 21.97 0.55 -9.06
N SER A 254 22.13 1.15 -7.88
CA SER A 254 21.00 1.56 -7.03
C SER A 254 20.07 2.54 -7.75
N ILE A 255 20.62 3.56 -8.43
CA ILE A 255 19.81 4.51 -9.22
C ILE A 255 19.07 3.78 -10.35
N LEU A 256 19.75 2.88 -11.08
CA LEU A 256 19.14 2.12 -12.17
C LEU A 256 17.99 1.23 -11.69
N ILE A 257 18.16 0.52 -10.57
CA ILE A 257 17.10 -0.30 -9.95
C ILE A 257 15.91 0.58 -9.59
N ARG A 258 16.13 1.72 -8.94
CA ARG A 258 15.08 2.67 -8.58
C ARG A 258 14.32 3.19 -9.79
N THR A 259 15.05 3.59 -10.84
CA THR A 259 14.42 4.03 -12.09
C THR A 259 13.63 2.91 -12.75
N ALA A 260 14.14 1.68 -12.77
CA ALA A 260 13.45 0.53 -13.35
C ALA A 260 12.18 0.16 -12.56
N LEU A 261 12.20 0.28 -11.22
CA LEU A 261 11.04 0.11 -10.37
C LEU A 261 9.96 1.15 -10.69
N VAL A 262 10.32 2.43 -10.77
CA VAL A 262 9.38 3.49 -11.12
C VAL A 262 8.80 3.26 -12.52
N ILE A 263 9.62 2.94 -13.52
CA ILE A 263 9.15 2.60 -14.87
C ILE A 263 8.17 1.42 -14.84
N SER A 264 8.46 0.37 -14.07
CA SER A 264 7.57 -0.78 -13.93
C SER A 264 6.21 -0.39 -13.36
N THR A 265 6.18 0.52 -12.38
CA THR A 265 4.91 1.01 -11.81
C THR A 265 4.10 1.85 -12.80
N VAL A 266 4.76 2.63 -13.67
CA VAL A 266 4.10 3.39 -14.73
C VAL A 266 3.47 2.43 -15.74
N ILE A 267 4.20 1.39 -16.17
CA ILE A 267 3.68 0.38 -17.10
C ILE A 267 2.39 -0.24 -16.56
N VAL A 268 2.39 -0.66 -15.29
CA VAL A 268 1.18 -1.23 -14.66
C VAL A 268 0.05 -0.19 -14.58
N ALA A 269 0.35 1.06 -14.21
CA ALA A 269 -0.65 2.13 -14.13
C ALA A 269 -1.30 2.46 -15.48
N LEU A 270 -0.52 2.36 -16.58
CA LEU A 270 -1.02 2.55 -17.95
C LEU A 270 -1.81 1.33 -18.46
N ALA A 271 -1.41 0.12 -18.07
CA ALA A 271 -2.08 -1.12 -18.48
C ALA A 271 -3.42 -1.36 -17.77
N ILE A 272 -3.52 -0.98 -16.49
CA ILE A 272 -4.74 -1.16 -15.67
C ILE A 272 -5.09 0.19 -15.03
N PRO A 273 -5.70 1.13 -15.78
CA PRO A 273 -5.97 2.48 -15.31
C PRO A 273 -7.18 2.57 -14.35
N PHE A 274 -7.55 1.49 -13.66
CA PHE A 274 -8.71 1.44 -12.77
C PHE A 274 -8.26 1.34 -11.31
N PHE A 275 -8.18 2.50 -10.62
CA PHE A 275 -7.71 2.58 -9.24
C PHE A 275 -8.42 1.57 -8.33
N GLY A 276 -9.75 1.63 -8.22
CA GLY A 276 -10.51 0.75 -7.31
C GLY A 276 -10.29 -0.74 -7.55
N TYR A 277 -10.28 -1.18 -8.81
CA TYR A 277 -10.11 -2.59 -9.15
C TYR A 277 -8.67 -3.08 -8.92
N LEU A 278 -7.66 -2.25 -9.25
CA LEU A 278 -6.26 -2.55 -8.96
C LEU A 278 -6.04 -2.67 -7.46
N MET A 279 -6.51 -1.71 -6.66
CA MET A 279 -6.32 -1.74 -5.20
C MET A 279 -7.07 -2.91 -4.56
N SER A 280 -8.25 -3.27 -5.06
CA SER A 280 -8.98 -4.47 -4.64
C SER A 280 -8.19 -5.75 -4.96
N LEU A 281 -7.62 -5.87 -6.16
CA LEU A 281 -6.79 -7.00 -6.55
C LEU A 281 -5.55 -7.14 -5.65
N VAL A 282 -4.86 -6.03 -5.38
CA VAL A 282 -3.70 -5.97 -4.47
C VAL A 282 -4.10 -6.42 -3.07
N GLY A 283 -5.22 -5.92 -2.56
CA GLY A 283 -5.75 -6.32 -1.27
C GLY A 283 -6.06 -7.81 -1.18
N ALA A 284 -6.86 -8.31 -2.12
CA ALA A 284 -7.32 -9.70 -2.16
C ALA A 284 -6.17 -10.70 -2.28
N PHE A 285 -5.29 -10.50 -3.27
CA PHE A 285 -4.25 -11.47 -3.58
C PHE A 285 -3.01 -11.25 -2.72
N LEU A 286 -2.51 -10.02 -2.69
CA LEU A 286 -1.17 -9.73 -2.17
C LEU A 286 -1.22 -9.43 -0.67
N SER A 287 -2.12 -8.55 -0.23
CA SER A 287 -2.23 -8.18 1.18
C SER A 287 -2.71 -9.33 2.06
N VAL A 288 -3.74 -10.08 1.65
CA VAL A 288 -4.21 -11.26 2.41
C VAL A 288 -3.15 -12.35 2.48
N THR A 289 -2.43 -12.62 1.38
CA THR A 289 -1.35 -13.62 1.40
C THR A 289 -0.24 -13.21 2.37
N ALA A 290 0.23 -11.97 2.30
CA ALA A 290 1.35 -11.50 3.11
C ALA A 290 0.98 -11.26 4.59
N SER A 291 -0.24 -10.79 4.86
CA SER A 291 -0.66 -10.30 6.18
C SER A 291 -1.46 -11.34 6.98
N ILE A 292 -2.10 -12.31 6.31
CA ILE A 292 -2.96 -13.31 6.95
C ILE A 292 -2.36 -14.70 6.76
N LEU A 293 -2.24 -15.15 5.50
CA LEU A 293 -1.87 -16.54 5.22
C LEU A 293 -0.44 -16.87 5.66
N LEU A 294 0.53 -16.05 5.25
CA LEU A 294 1.94 -16.28 5.56
C LEU A 294 2.22 -16.33 7.08
N PRO A 295 1.85 -15.33 7.90
CA PRO A 295 2.12 -15.37 9.34
C PRO A 295 1.38 -16.52 10.04
N CYS A 296 0.13 -16.81 9.66
CA CYS A 296 -0.60 -17.94 10.25
C CYS A 296 0.05 -19.29 9.93
N LEU A 297 0.46 -19.51 8.68
CA LEU A 297 1.13 -20.74 8.28
C LEU A 297 2.52 -20.88 8.91
N CYS A 298 3.28 -19.78 8.99
CA CYS A 298 4.56 -19.75 9.69
C CYS A 298 4.39 -20.06 11.19
N PHE A 299 3.37 -19.48 11.84
CA PHE A 299 3.07 -19.74 13.25
C PHE A 299 2.69 -21.21 13.49
N LEU A 300 1.83 -21.79 12.65
CA LEU A 300 1.48 -23.22 12.74
C LEU A 300 2.68 -24.13 12.54
N LYS A 301 3.59 -23.79 11.61
CA LYS A 301 4.80 -24.57 11.35
C LYS A 301 5.81 -24.47 12.50
N ILE A 302 6.05 -23.28 13.05
CA ILE A 302 7.07 -23.07 14.09
C ILE A 302 6.61 -23.52 15.48
N SER A 303 5.34 -23.38 15.80
CA SER A 303 4.83 -23.66 17.14
C SER A 303 4.74 -25.16 17.45
N GLY A 304 4.87 -26.04 16.44
CA GLY A 304 4.67 -27.49 16.61
C GLY A 304 3.25 -27.87 17.04
N ILE A 305 2.32 -26.90 17.10
CA ILE A 305 0.93 -27.06 17.57
C ILE A 305 0.10 -27.94 16.64
N TYR A 306 0.62 -28.30 15.45
CA TYR A 306 0.00 -29.32 14.59
C TYR A 306 -0.31 -30.65 15.33
N GLN A 307 0.43 -30.95 16.40
CA GLN A 307 0.30 -32.19 17.16
C GLN A 307 -0.76 -32.18 18.28
N ARG A 308 -1.38 -31.03 18.62
CA ARG A 308 -2.39 -30.92 19.68
C ARG A 308 -3.59 -30.08 19.25
N LEU A 309 -4.76 -30.73 19.13
CA LEU A 309 -6.05 -30.10 18.87
C LEU A 309 -6.49 -29.21 20.06
N GLY A 310 -6.09 -27.94 20.04
CA GLY A 310 -6.56 -26.90 20.96
C GLY A 310 -7.46 -25.88 20.27
N PHE A 311 -8.21 -25.11 21.07
CA PHE A 311 -9.06 -23.99 20.58
C PHE A 311 -8.27 -22.97 19.76
N GLU A 312 -6.99 -22.74 20.10
CA GLU A 312 -6.09 -21.85 19.37
C GLU A 312 -5.83 -22.33 17.93
N GLN A 313 -5.65 -23.64 17.73
CA GLN A 313 -5.46 -24.23 16.39
C GLN A 313 -6.72 -24.07 15.54
N VAL A 314 -7.91 -24.33 16.11
CA VAL A 314 -9.19 -24.15 15.41
C VAL A 314 -9.36 -22.70 14.96
N TYR A 315 -9.04 -21.74 15.83
CA TYR A 315 -9.11 -20.31 15.52
C TYR A 315 -8.16 -19.92 14.37
N ILE A 316 -6.90 -20.36 14.41
CA ILE A 316 -5.92 -20.04 13.37
C ILE A 316 -6.29 -20.69 12.03
N VAL A 317 -6.74 -21.95 12.05
CA VAL A 317 -7.22 -22.63 10.83
C VAL A 317 -8.43 -21.92 10.25
N GLY A 318 -9.36 -21.45 11.09
CA GLY A 318 -10.49 -20.62 10.68
C GLY A 318 -10.05 -19.34 9.97
N ILE A 319 -9.05 -18.63 10.51
CA ILE A 319 -8.47 -17.43 9.87
C ILE A 319 -7.84 -17.77 8.51
N VAL A 320 -7.12 -18.88 8.41
CA VAL A 320 -6.51 -19.32 7.15
C VAL A 320 -7.58 -19.63 6.10
N ILE A 321 -8.63 -20.36 6.45
CA ILE A 321 -9.74 -20.68 5.53
C ILE A 321 -10.44 -19.40 5.06
N MET A 322 -10.73 -18.47 5.98
CA MET A 322 -11.31 -17.17 5.64
C MET A 322 -10.39 -16.36 4.73
N GLY A 323 -9.08 -16.34 5.00
CA GLY A 323 -8.09 -15.69 4.16
C GLY A 323 -8.05 -16.28 2.74
N ILE A 324 -8.08 -17.61 2.61
CA ILE A 324 -8.13 -18.28 1.30
C ILE A 324 -9.43 -17.90 0.56
N ALA A 325 -10.57 -17.88 1.24
CA ALA A 325 -11.85 -17.48 0.64
C ALA A 325 -11.81 -16.03 0.13
N ILE A 326 -11.33 -15.08 0.95
CA ILE A 326 -11.17 -13.68 0.54
C ILE A 326 -10.21 -13.57 -0.65
N MET A 327 -9.09 -14.29 -0.62
CA MET A 327 -8.11 -14.29 -1.70
C MET A 327 -8.73 -14.78 -3.01
N LEU A 328 -9.41 -15.93 -3.01
CA LEU A 328 -10.00 -16.50 -4.22
C LEU A 328 -11.14 -15.64 -4.76
N VAL A 329 -12.12 -15.29 -3.92
CA VAL A 329 -13.31 -14.54 -4.34
C VAL A 329 -12.95 -13.10 -4.71
N GLY A 330 -12.11 -12.43 -3.91
CA GLY A 330 -11.65 -11.06 -4.17
C GLY A 330 -10.79 -10.95 -5.43
N THR A 331 -9.91 -11.92 -5.66
CA THR A 331 -9.09 -11.95 -6.89
C THR A 331 -9.97 -12.20 -8.11
N TYR A 332 -10.86 -13.20 -8.05
CA TYR A 332 -11.77 -13.51 -9.15
C TYR A 332 -12.64 -12.31 -9.53
N THR A 333 -13.26 -11.67 -8.54
CA THR A 333 -14.11 -10.49 -8.76
C THR A 333 -13.33 -9.31 -9.32
N SER A 334 -12.14 -9.02 -8.79
CA SER A 334 -11.31 -7.91 -9.27
C SER A 334 -10.80 -8.14 -10.69
N VAL A 335 -10.36 -9.36 -11.02
CA VAL A 335 -9.90 -9.71 -12.38
C VAL A 335 -11.04 -9.63 -13.39
N LEU A 336 -12.23 -10.13 -13.04
CA LEU A 336 -13.42 -10.03 -13.90
C LEU A 336 -13.83 -8.57 -14.14
N GLN A 337 -13.76 -7.72 -13.10
CA GLN A 337 -14.00 -6.28 -13.23
C GLN A 337 -12.97 -5.60 -14.13
N ILE A 338 -11.68 -5.94 -14.00
CA ILE A 338 -10.62 -5.42 -14.86
C ILE A 338 -10.84 -5.82 -16.32
N ILE A 339 -11.06 -7.10 -16.61
CA ILE A 339 -11.25 -7.62 -17.98
C ILE A 339 -12.50 -7.04 -18.63
N SER A 340 -13.59 -6.88 -17.88
CA SER A 340 -14.85 -6.35 -18.42
C SER A 340 -14.81 -4.85 -18.77
N HIS A 341 -13.84 -4.11 -18.24
CA HIS A 341 -13.70 -2.66 -18.45
C HIS A 341 -12.48 -2.28 -19.31
N LEU A 342 -11.63 -3.25 -19.68
CA LEU A 342 -10.48 -3.07 -20.57
C LEU A 342 -10.90 -3.07 -22.03
#